data_AF-A0A965MFE8-F1
#
_entry.id   AF-A0A965MFE8-F1
#
_cell.length_a   1.000
_cell.length_b   1.000
_cell.length_c   1.000
_cell.angle_alpha   90.00
_cell.angle_beta   90.00
_cell.angle_gamma   90.00
#
_symmetry.space_group_name_H-M   'P 1'
#
loop_
_entity.id
_entity.type
_entity.pdbx_description
1 polymer ?
#
loop_
_entity_poly.entity_id
_entity_poly.type
_entity_poly.pdbx_seq_one_letter_code
_entity_poly.pdbx_strand_id
1 'polypeptide(L)'
;MVNVRFNVEKVKTFKWIGTSLVLTGILLTNLNIYPVNIVTHGLGALSWTVAGYIAKDKAILTNFSLQLPLFFMGIINAFTLS
;
A
#
# COMPACT_ATOMS: atom_id res chain seq x y z
N MET A 1 2.10 25.55 15.27
CA MET A 1 1.93 25.54 13.80
C MET A 1 2.96 24.68 13.06
N VAL A 2 4.22 24.59 13.51
CA VAL A 2 5.29 23.80 12.83
C VAL A 2 5.00 22.30 12.77
N ASN A 3 4.61 21.66 13.89
CA ASN A 3 4.32 20.21 13.92
C ASN A 3 3.19 19.78 12.99
N VAL A 4 2.19 20.64 12.79
CA VAL A 4 1.07 20.37 11.87
C VAL A 4 1.58 20.37 10.43
N ARG A 5 2.37 21.37 10.03
CA ARG A 5 2.97 21.42 8.69
C ARG A 5 3.88 20.23 8.42
N PHE A 6 4.69 19.85 9.40
CA PHE A 6 5.57 18.69 9.29
C PHE A 6 4.81 17.37 9.07
N ASN A 7 3.70 17.16 9.79
CA ASN A 7 2.86 15.98 9.59
C ASN A 7 2.19 15.98 8.21
N VAL A 8 1.76 17.14 7.70
CA VAL A 8 1.17 17.25 6.36
C VAL A 8 2.17 16.86 5.27
N GLU A 9 3.40 17.37 5.34
CA GLU A 9 4.44 17.01 4.36
C GLU A 9 4.78 15.51 4.42
N LYS A 10 4.91 14.94 5.62
CA LYS A 10 5.11 13.50 5.79
C LYS A 10 3.99 12.68 5.14
N VAL A 11 2.74 13.00 5.46
CA VAL A 11 1.57 12.32 4.88
C VAL A 11 1.61 12.39 3.36
N LYS A 12 1.91 13.56 2.79
CA LYS A 12 2.01 13.74 1.33
C LYS A 12 3.08 12.83 0.73
N THR A 13 4.27 12.75 1.32
CA THR A 13 5.33 11.85 0.87
C THR A 13 4.89 10.39 0.87
N PHE A 14 4.31 9.90 1.97
CA PHE A 14 3.82 8.52 2.05
C PHE A 14 2.69 8.23 1.04
N LYS A 15 1.80 9.20 0.79
CA LYS A 15 0.74 9.05 -0.22
C LYS A 15 1.32 8.90 -1.62
N TRP A 16 2.31 9.71 -2.00
CA TRP A 16 2.90 9.63 -3.34
C TRP A 16 3.73 8.37 -3.54
N ILE A 17 4.55 7.98 -2.55
CA ILE A 17 5.28 6.70 -2.58
C ILE A 17 4.28 5.54 -2.71
N GLY A 18 3.22 5.55 -1.89
CA GLY A 18 2.18 4.53 -1.93
C GLY A 18 1.46 4.49 -3.27
N THR A 19 1.15 5.64 -3.86
CA THR A 19 0.49 5.74 -5.17
C THR A 19 1.34 5.14 -6.28
N SER A 20 2.62 5.51 -6.37
CA SER A 20 3.52 4.96 -7.39
C SER A 20 3.64 3.44 -7.30
N LEU A 21 3.76 2.90 -6.08
CA LEU A 21 3.85 1.46 -5.85
C LEU A 21 2.53 0.74 -6.17
N VAL A 22 1.39 1.27 -5.72
CA VAL A 22 0.06 0.69 -6.02
C VAL A 22 -0.18 0.67 -7.54
N LEU A 23 0.07 1.77 -8.24
CA LEU A 23 -0.11 1.81 -9.71
C LEU A 23 0.84 0.85 -10.43
N THR A 24 2.08 0.70 -9.94
CA THR A 24 3.01 -0.31 -10.47
C THR A 24 2.50 -1.72 -10.21
N GLY A 25 2.00 -2.02 -9.02
CA GLY A 25 1.39 -3.32 -8.69
C GLY A 25 0.17 -3.63 -9.57
N ILE A 26 -0.68 -2.64 -9.84
CA ILE A 26 -1.82 -2.76 -10.76
C ILE A 26 -1.34 -3.04 -12.19
N LEU A 27 -0.31 -2.33 -12.66
CA LEU A 27 0.29 -2.59 -13.98
C LEU A 27 0.81 -4.03 -14.06
N LEU A 28 1.61 -4.47 -13.08
CA LEU A 28 2.15 -5.83 -13.03
C LEU A 28 1.06 -6.89 -12.95
N THR A 29 -0.07 -6.60 -12.29
CA THR A 29 -1.27 -7.45 -12.28
C THR A 29 -1.84 -7.61 -13.68
N ASN A 30 -1.98 -6.52 -14.43
CA ASN A 30 -2.48 -6.56 -15.80
C ASN A 30 -1.51 -7.25 -16.78
N LEU A 31 -0.21 -7.26 -16.47
CA LEU A 31 0.81 -8.02 -17.21
C LEU A 31 0.95 -9.47 -16.73
N ASN A 32 0.15 -9.90 -15.75
CA ASN A 32 0.18 -11.23 -15.15
C ASN A 32 1.55 -11.63 -14.55
N ILE A 33 2.31 -10.66 -14.03
CA ILE A 33 3.64 -10.89 -13.44
C ILE A 33 3.50 -11.16 -11.94
N TYR A 34 3.38 -12.44 -11.60
CA TYR A 34 3.19 -12.93 -10.24
C TYR A 34 4.46 -13.62 -9.70
N PRO A 35 4.82 -13.49 -8.40
CA PRO A 35 4.12 -12.77 -7.33
C PRO A 35 4.54 -11.29 -7.16
N VAL A 36 5.38 -10.77 -8.06
CA VAL A 36 5.94 -9.42 -7.96
C VAL A 36 4.84 -8.35 -7.92
N ASN A 37 3.72 -8.57 -8.62
CA ASN A 37 2.54 -7.72 -8.56
C ASN A 37 2.00 -7.52 -7.12
N ILE A 38 1.77 -8.61 -6.39
CA ILE A 38 1.22 -8.58 -5.03
C ILE A 38 2.20 -7.95 -4.05
N VAL A 39 3.50 -8.27 -4.18
CA VAL A 39 4.53 -7.66 -3.32
C VAL A 39 4.60 -6.15 -3.54
N THR A 40 4.62 -5.71 -4.80
CA THR A 40 4.71 -4.28 -5.15
C THR A 40 3.47 -3.52 -4.71
N HIS A 41 2.27 -4.08 -4.95
CA HIS A 41 1.02 -3.48 -4.47
C HIS A 41 0.98 -3.44 -2.94
N GLY A 42 1.38 -4.53 -2.27
CA GLY A 42 1.41 -4.64 -0.82
C GLY A 42 2.32 -3.59 -0.15
N LEU A 43 3.50 -3.31 -0.72
CA LEU A 43 4.36 -2.23 -0.25
C LEU A 43 3.70 -0.85 -0.41
N GLY A 44 2.99 -0.64 -1.52
CA GLY A 44 2.20 0.57 -1.73
C GLY A 44 1.06 0.72 -0.71
N ALA A 45 0.37 -0.38 -0.40
CA ALA A 45 -0.67 -0.44 0.62
C ALA A 45 -0.12 -0.16 2.02
N LEU A 46 1.06 -0.68 2.38
CA LEU A 46 1.75 -0.35 3.64
C LEU A 46 2.00 1.17 3.76
N SER A 47 2.51 1.79 2.70
CA SER A 47 2.75 3.24 2.69
C SER A 47 1.46 4.06 2.88
N TRP A 48 0.37 3.64 2.22
CA TRP A 48 -0.94 4.28 2.40
C TRP A 48 -1.56 4.05 3.78
N THR A 49 -1.36 2.88 4.38
CA THR A 49 -1.77 2.57 5.76
C THR A 49 -1.07 3.51 6.75
N VAL A 50 0.25 3.72 6.59
CA VAL A 50 1.01 4.69 7.39
C VAL A 50 0.50 6.11 7.16
N ALA A 51 0.23 6.50 5.91
CA ALA A 51 -0.34 7.81 5.60
C ALA A 51 -1.72 8.03 6.25
N GLY A 52 -2.59 7.01 6.20
CA GLY A 52 -3.92 7.03 6.82
C GLY A 52 -3.85 7.13 8.34
N TYR A 53 -2.92 6.41 8.97
CA TYR A 53 -2.68 6.48 10.41
C TYR A 53 -2.23 7.89 10.85
N ILE A 54 -1.24 8.48 10.17
CA ILE A 54 -0.74 9.82 10.50
C ILE A 54 -1.82 10.89 10.23
N ALA A 55 -2.57 10.75 9.13
CA ALA A 55 -3.66 11.66 8.77
C ALA A 55 -4.92 11.49 9.62
N LYS A 56 -4.98 10.45 10.47
CA LYS A 56 -6.20 10.03 11.20
C LYS A 56 -7.40 9.79 10.28
N ASP A 57 -7.14 9.34 9.06
CA ASP A 57 -8.16 9.04 8.05
C ASP A 57 -8.58 7.56 8.13
N LYS A 58 -9.76 7.33 8.72
CA LYS A 58 -10.30 5.99 8.92
C LYS A 58 -10.65 5.28 7.60
N ALA A 59 -11.02 6.01 6.56
CA ALA A 59 -11.40 5.41 5.28
C ALA A 59 -10.16 4.86 4.57
N ILE A 60 -9.08 5.65 4.52
CA ILE A 60 -7.78 5.20 3.99
C ILE A 60 -7.25 4.03 4.81
N LEU A 61 -7.29 4.14 6.15
CA LEU A 61 -6.78 3.11 7.04
C LEU A 61 -7.52 1.78 6.83
N THR A 62 -8.85 1.78 6.78
CA THR A 62 -9.64 0.57 6.53
C THR A 62 -9.32 -0.05 5.18
N ASN A 63 -9.30 0.74 4.11
CA ASN A 63 -9.07 0.25 2.75
C ASN A 63 -7.71 -0.46 2.63
N PHE A 64 -6.63 0.21 3.05
CA PHE A 64 -5.28 -0.32 2.84
C PHE A 64 -4.84 -1.30 3.92
N SER A 65 -5.38 -1.22 5.15
CA SER A 65 -5.07 -2.22 6.19
C SER A 65 -5.70 -3.56 5.88
N LEU A 66 -6.93 -3.60 5.36
CA LEU A 66 -7.58 -4.86 4.96
C LEU A 66 -6.95 -5.48 3.71
N GLN A 67 -6.37 -4.67 2.83
CA GLN A 67 -5.59 -5.18 1.69
C GLN A 67 -4.36 -5.98 2.13
N LEU A 68 -3.72 -5.65 3.26
CA LEU A 68 -2.50 -6.32 3.70
C LEU A 68 -2.70 -7.82 4.03
N PRO A 69 -3.70 -8.23 4.85
CA PRO A 69 -4.03 -9.65 5.02
C PRO A 69 -4.40 -10.35 3.70
N LEU A 70 -5.14 -9.67 2.81
CA LEU A 70 -5.52 -10.24 1.51
C LEU A 70 -4.28 -10.52 0.65
N PHE A 71 -3.33 -9.59 0.60
CA PHE A 71 -2.05 -9.78 -0.10
C PHE A 71 -1.19 -10.85 0.56
N PHE A 72 -1.19 -10.92 1.89
CA PHE A 72 -0.47 -11.98 2.61
C PHE A 72 -0.98 -13.37 2.23
N MET A 73 -2.30 -13.56 2.18
CA MET A 73 -2.89 -14.81 1.66
C MET A 73 -2.51 -15.05 0.20
N GLY A 74 -2.54 -14.00 -0.63
CA GLY A 74 -2.09 -14.07 -2.02
C GLY A 74 -0.63 -14.51 -2.16
N ILE A 75 0.27 -14.09 -1.26
CA ILE A 75 1.67 -14.52 -1.24
C ILE A 75 1.80 -15.98 -0.77
N ILE A 76 1.07 -16.41 0.27
CA ILE A 76 1.09 -17.80 0.71
C ILE A 76 0.66 -18.73 -0.43
N ASN A 77 -0.44 -18.38 -1.10
CA ASN A 77 -0.91 -19.08 -2.29
C ASN A 77 0.19 -19.17 -3.37
N ALA A 78 0.97 -18.10 -3.53
CA ALA A 78 2.03 -18.02 -4.52
C ALA A 78 3.15 -19.03 -4.35
N PHE A 79 3.45 -19.40 -3.10
CA PHE A 79 4.54 -20.30 -2.77
C PHE A 79 4.05 -21.71 -2.43
N THR A 80 2.76 -21.87 -2.11
CA THR A 80 2.18 -23.17 -1.71
C THR A 80 1.54 -23.91 -2.89
N LEU A 81 0.95 -23.19 -3.85
CA LEU A 81 0.25 -23.76 -5.01
C LEU A 81 1.06 -23.62 -6.32
N SER A 82 2.30 -23.14 -6.24
CA SER A 82 3.25 -23.03 -7.36
C SER A 82 4.11 -24.26 -7.53
#